data_AF-H1BGQ8-F1
#
_entry.id   AF-H1BGQ8-F1
#
_cell.length_a   1.000
_cell.length_b   1.000
_cell.length_c   1.000
_cell.angle_alpha   90.00
_cell.angle_beta   90.00
_cell.angle_gamma   90.00
#
_symmetry.space_group_name_H-M   'P 1'
#
loop_
_entity.id
_entity.type
_entity.pdbx_description
1 polymer ?
#
loop_
_entity_poly.entity_id
_entity_poly.type
_entity_poly.pdbx_seq_one_letter_code
_entity_poly.pdbx_strand_id
1 'polypeptide(L)'
;MIEWLDQFVDTRAKRRHLLYLIALFACILLVLPYLFLGLRLLQLSNYPSVFALLKEPLISQTYVSRIILDTISLASFSFTKAITILLKELRPFEVVTALLFLLVFPAVEKKRSTTVVLSAALLAAGGIFFCTWQGLSSTSLAQAVVYIRCIGGILCVLGGLLLCFLFYYTRRQLKSYYLALQIRVEELEEQETGGSL
;
A
#
# COMPACT_ATOMS: atom_id res chain seq x y z
N MET A 1 9.79 -1.26 -32.63
CA MET A 1 9.23 -0.80 -31.33
C MET A 1 8.84 -1.99 -30.45
N ILE A 2 8.17 -3.01 -31.02
CA ILE A 2 7.80 -4.24 -30.31
C ILE A 2 9.04 -5.03 -29.86
N GLU A 3 10.04 -5.21 -30.73
CA GLU A 3 11.32 -5.88 -30.41
C GLU A 3 12.11 -5.24 -29.26
N TRP A 4 12.00 -3.92 -29.08
CA TRP A 4 12.65 -3.21 -27.97
C TRP A 4 11.92 -3.46 -26.65
N LEU A 5 10.59 -3.61 -26.69
CA LEU A 5 9.78 -3.91 -25.51
C LEU A 5 9.96 -5.37 -25.08
N ASP A 6 10.10 -6.28 -26.05
CA ASP A 6 10.32 -7.71 -25.79
C ASP A 6 11.58 -7.94 -24.97
N GLN A 7 12.65 -7.18 -25.23
CA GLN A 7 13.92 -7.27 -24.48
C GLN A 7 13.79 -7.15 -22.95
N PHE A 8 12.71 -6.52 -22.45
CA PHE A 8 12.41 -6.38 -21.03
C PHE A 8 11.61 -7.53 -20.42
N VAL A 9 11.09 -8.44 -21.26
CA VAL A 9 10.07 -9.46 -20.95
C VAL A 9 10.46 -10.86 -21.46
N ASP A 10 11.49 -11.00 -22.32
CA ASP A 10 11.84 -12.28 -22.99
C ASP A 10 11.91 -13.47 -22.02
N THR A 11 12.59 -13.29 -20.88
CA THR A 11 12.84 -14.39 -19.95
C THR A 11 11.81 -14.43 -18.83
N ARG A 12 11.55 -15.64 -18.32
CA ARG A 12 10.69 -15.84 -17.13
C ARG A 12 11.22 -15.07 -15.91
N ALA A 13 12.55 -14.91 -15.80
CA ALA A 13 13.18 -14.12 -14.75
C ALA A 13 12.91 -12.62 -14.91
N LYS A 14 13.08 -12.05 -16.11
CA LYS A 14 12.77 -10.65 -16.42
C LYS A 14 11.31 -10.31 -16.10
N ARG A 15 10.36 -11.16 -16.52
CA ARG A 15 8.93 -11.03 -16.20
C ARG A 15 8.64 -10.99 -14.70
N ARG A 16 9.24 -11.89 -13.94
CA ARG A 16 9.06 -11.95 -12.48
C ARG A 16 9.61 -10.69 -11.79
N HIS A 17 10.78 -10.21 -12.20
CA HIS A 17 11.37 -9.00 -11.65
C HIS A 17 10.54 -7.75 -12.00
N LEU A 18 10.05 -7.64 -13.23
CA LEU A 18 9.17 -6.56 -13.68
C LEU A 18 7.86 -6.54 -12.88
N LEU A 19 7.18 -7.68 -12.75
CA LEU A 19 5.95 -7.79 -11.94
C LEU A 19 6.18 -7.42 -10.47
N TYR A 20 7.33 -7.82 -9.90
CA TYR A 20 7.68 -7.44 -8.54
C TYR A 20 7.92 -5.94 -8.40
N LEU A 21 8.60 -5.31 -9.36
CA LEU A 21 8.79 -3.86 -9.39
C LEU A 21 7.45 -3.11 -9.50
N ILE A 22 6.56 -3.56 -10.38
CA ILE A 22 5.21 -2.98 -10.53
C ILE A 22 4.45 -3.06 -9.19
N ALA A 23 4.48 -4.22 -8.52
CA ALA A 23 3.84 -4.39 -7.23
C ALA A 23 4.44 -3.46 -6.16
N LEU A 24 5.77 -3.32 -6.12
CA LEU A 24 6.45 -2.41 -5.20
C LEU A 24 6.08 -0.94 -5.46
N PHE A 25 6.06 -0.50 -6.72
CA PHE A 25 5.67 0.85 -7.09
C PHE A 25 4.20 1.13 -6.75
N ALA A 26 3.29 0.19 -7.02
CA ALA A 26 1.89 0.30 -6.62
C ALA A 26 1.75 0.45 -5.10
N CYS A 27 2.52 -0.32 -4.32
CA CYS A 27 2.54 -0.20 -2.86
C CYS A 27 3.10 1.14 -2.39
N ILE A 28 4.17 1.65 -3.00
CA ILE A 28 4.73 2.97 -2.67
C ILE A 28 3.70 4.08 -2.94
N LEU A 29 3.07 4.05 -4.12
CA LEU A 29 2.03 5.00 -4.50
C LEU A 29 0.82 4.94 -3.57
N LEU A 30 0.48 3.73 -3.07
CA LEU A 30 -0.57 3.57 -2.07
C LEU A 30 -0.17 4.19 -0.72
N VAL A 31 1.06 3.99 -0.24
CA VAL A 31 1.51 4.41 1.11
C VAL A 31 1.72 5.91 1.24
N LEU A 32 2.21 6.57 0.18
CA LEU A 32 2.49 8.02 0.18
C LEU A 32 1.33 8.90 0.67
N PRO A 33 0.08 8.76 0.16
CA PRO A 33 -1.03 9.57 0.63
C PRO A 33 -1.41 9.28 2.09
N TYR A 34 -1.19 8.06 2.61
CA TYR A 34 -1.41 7.77 4.04
C TYR A 34 -0.35 8.43 4.94
N LEU A 35 0.90 8.53 4.47
CA LEU A 35 1.95 9.26 5.17
C LEU A 35 1.66 10.76 5.20
N PHE A 36 1.24 11.31 4.07
CA PHE A 36 0.83 12.71 3.99
C PHE A 36 -0.36 13.00 4.92
N LEU A 37 -1.36 12.12 4.93
CA LEU A 37 -2.48 12.19 5.88
C LEU A 37 -1.98 12.15 7.32
N GLY A 38 -1.11 11.19 7.67
CA GLY A 38 -0.57 11.06 9.02
C GLY A 38 0.12 12.33 9.51
N LEU A 39 0.98 12.92 8.67
CA LEU A 39 1.71 14.16 9.00
C LEU A 39 0.76 15.33 9.23
N ARG A 40 -0.26 15.47 8.38
CA ARG A 40 -1.27 16.52 8.53
C ARG A 40 -2.14 16.32 9.76
N LEU A 41 -2.47 15.07 10.10
CA LEU A 41 -3.23 14.76 11.30
C LEU A 41 -2.44 15.11 12.57
N LEU A 42 -1.12 14.93 12.57
CA LEU A 42 -0.27 15.33 13.70
C LEU A 42 -0.22 16.84 13.91
N GLN A 43 -0.34 17.63 12.84
CA GLN A 43 -0.31 19.10 12.86
C GLN A 43 -1.65 19.75 13.24
N LEU A 44 -2.72 18.97 13.42
CA LEU A 44 -4.04 19.49 13.75
C LEU A 44 -4.04 20.20 15.11
N SER A 45 -4.36 21.49 15.15
CA SER A 45 -4.55 22.24 16.41
C SER A 45 -5.99 22.18 16.93
N ASN A 46 -6.99 22.17 16.03
CA ASN A 46 -8.41 22.31 16.38
C ASN A 46 -9.28 21.21 15.74
N TYR A 47 -10.47 20.96 16.31
CA TYR A 47 -11.42 19.97 15.77
C TYR A 47 -12.04 20.37 14.41
N PRO A 48 -12.45 21.63 14.15
CA PRO A 48 -12.99 22.03 12.85
C PRO A 48 -11.99 21.85 11.70
N SER A 49 -10.69 22.03 11.96
CA SER A 49 -9.64 21.79 10.98
C SER A 49 -9.53 20.32 10.55
N VAL A 50 -10.06 19.37 11.33
CA VAL A 50 -10.13 17.95 10.95
C VAL A 50 -11.00 17.79 9.70
N PHE A 51 -12.19 18.42 9.67
CA PHE A 51 -13.09 18.33 8.53
C PHE A 51 -12.56 19.05 7.30
N ALA A 52 -11.88 20.19 7.48
CA ALA A 52 -11.24 20.89 6.38
C ALA A 52 -10.15 20.02 5.74
N LEU A 53 -9.34 19.35 6.57
CA LEU A 53 -8.29 18.46 6.11
C LEU A 53 -8.83 17.21 5.42
N LEU A 54 -9.87 16.59 5.98
CA LEU A 54 -10.49 15.39 5.41
C LEU A 54 -11.19 15.66 4.06
N LYS A 55 -11.53 16.92 3.78
CA LYS A 55 -12.12 17.36 2.50
C LYS A 55 -11.08 17.70 1.43
N GLU A 56 -9.78 17.72 1.75
CA GLU A 56 -8.75 17.97 0.74
C GLU A 56 -8.74 16.86 -0.33
N PRO A 57 -8.56 17.19 -1.62
CA PRO A 57 -8.76 16.27 -2.74
C PRO A 57 -7.79 15.07 -2.76
N LEU A 58 -6.59 15.19 -2.20
CA LEU A 58 -5.63 14.09 -2.07
C LEU A 58 -5.90 13.23 -0.82
N ILE A 59 -6.35 13.86 0.25
CA ILE A 59 -6.58 13.19 1.54
C ILE A 59 -7.89 12.43 1.52
N SER A 60 -8.98 13.04 1.04
CA SER A 60 -10.31 12.44 0.91
C SER A 60 -10.34 11.13 0.11
N GLN A 61 -9.33 10.91 -0.74
CA GLN A 61 -9.19 9.69 -1.53
C GLN A 61 -8.53 8.53 -0.77
N THR A 62 -8.07 8.72 0.46
CA THR A 62 -7.53 7.63 1.28
C THR A 62 -8.65 6.82 1.93
N TYR A 63 -8.44 5.52 2.13
CA TYR A 63 -9.38 4.65 2.83
C TYR A 63 -9.70 5.18 4.23
N VAL A 64 -8.66 5.55 4.98
CA VAL A 64 -8.78 6.01 6.37
C VAL A 64 -9.58 7.32 6.46
N SER A 65 -9.37 8.29 5.56
CA SER A 65 -10.17 9.52 5.59
C SER A 65 -11.65 9.26 5.31
N ARG A 66 -11.97 8.34 4.40
CA ARG A 66 -13.35 8.00 4.07
C ARG A 66 -14.05 7.31 5.23
N ILE A 67 -13.37 6.34 5.86
CA ILE A 67 -13.87 5.70 7.08
C ILE A 67 -14.12 6.77 8.15
N ILE A 68 -13.16 7.67 8.41
CA ILE A 68 -13.32 8.68 9.45
C ILE A 68 -14.52 9.59 9.14
N LEU A 69 -14.68 10.05 7.89
CA LEU A 69 -15.80 10.90 7.47
C LEU A 69 -17.16 10.19 7.66
N ASP A 70 -17.29 8.97 7.16
CA ASP A 70 -18.52 8.19 7.28
C ASP A 70 -18.81 7.80 8.74
N THR A 71 -17.76 7.54 9.53
CA THR A 71 -17.92 7.19 10.94
C THR A 71 -18.33 8.39 11.79
N ILE A 72 -17.84 9.60 11.50
CA ILE A 72 -18.29 10.83 12.16
C ILE A 72 -19.75 11.16 11.81
N SER A 73 -20.21 10.76 10.63
CA SER A 73 -21.62 10.94 10.24
C SER A 73 -22.59 10.01 10.97
N LEU A 74 -22.10 8.98 11.68
CA LEU A 74 -22.93 8.10 12.48
C LEU A 74 -23.32 8.76 13.81
N ALA A 75 -24.63 8.89 14.04
CA ALA A 75 -25.18 9.38 15.31
C ALA A 75 -24.95 8.42 16.49
N SER A 76 -24.69 7.14 16.24
CA SER A 76 -24.38 6.15 17.28
C SER A 76 -23.49 5.03 16.74
N PHE A 77 -22.53 4.61 17.57
CA PHE A 77 -21.65 3.51 17.22
C PHE A 77 -22.40 2.18 17.27
N SER A 78 -22.31 1.40 16.20
CA SER A 78 -22.77 0.02 16.14
C SER A 78 -21.75 -0.81 15.39
N PHE A 79 -21.38 -1.97 15.93
CA PHE A 79 -20.35 -2.84 15.37
C PHE A 79 -20.69 -3.29 13.93
N THR A 80 -21.95 -3.62 13.67
CA THR A 80 -22.42 -3.96 12.32
C THR A 80 -22.29 -2.78 11.36
N LYS A 81 -22.67 -1.57 11.79
CA LYS A 81 -22.49 -0.35 10.97
C LYS A 81 -21.01 -0.06 10.69
N ALA A 82 -20.13 -0.28 11.66
CA ALA A 82 -18.69 -0.12 11.50
C ALA A 82 -18.13 -1.09 10.44
N ILE A 83 -18.52 -2.37 10.49
CA ILE A 83 -18.13 -3.35 9.46
C ILE A 83 -18.66 -2.95 8.08
N THR A 84 -19.91 -2.50 7.99
CA THR A 84 -20.49 -2.04 6.72
C THR A 84 -19.73 -0.86 6.14
N ILE A 85 -19.33 0.13 6.96
CA ILE A 85 -18.52 1.26 6.51
C ILE A 85 -17.14 0.81 6.04
N LEU A 86 -16.47 -0.07 6.80
CA LEU A 86 -15.18 -0.62 6.40
C LEU A 86 -15.27 -1.27 5.01
N LEU A 87 -16.26 -2.15 4.79
CA LEU A 87 -16.42 -2.84 3.50
C LEU A 87 -16.84 -1.89 2.37
N LYS A 88 -17.71 -0.91 2.65
CA LYS A 88 -18.21 0.05 1.65
C LYS A 88 -17.11 0.96 1.14
N GLU A 89 -16.20 1.39 2.01
CA GLU A 89 -15.20 2.39 1.67
C GLU A 89 -13.95 1.80 0.98
N LEU A 90 -13.87 0.47 0.84
CA LEU A 90 -12.78 -0.21 0.13
C LEU A 90 -12.89 0.03 -1.38
N ARG A 91 -11.85 0.66 -1.95
CA ARG A 91 -11.77 0.89 -3.40
C ARG A 91 -11.09 -0.26 -4.13
N PRO A 92 -11.41 -0.48 -5.43
CA PRO A 92 -10.77 -1.52 -6.24
C PRO A 92 -9.24 -1.42 -6.26
N PHE A 93 -8.68 -0.21 -6.26
CA PHE A 93 -7.22 0.01 -6.23
C PHE A 93 -6.56 -0.53 -4.94
N GLU A 94 -7.20 -0.35 -3.79
CA GLU A 94 -6.72 -0.84 -2.49
C GLU A 94 -6.76 -2.38 -2.45
N VAL A 95 -7.86 -2.97 -2.96
CA VAL A 95 -8.03 -4.42 -3.08
C VAL A 95 -6.98 -5.02 -4.02
N VAL A 96 -6.81 -4.45 -5.21
CA VAL A 96 -5.84 -4.93 -6.21
C VAL A 96 -4.42 -4.82 -5.67
N THR A 97 -4.06 -3.73 -4.99
CA THR A 97 -2.73 -3.57 -4.40
C THR A 97 -2.49 -4.56 -3.26
N ALA A 98 -3.50 -4.82 -2.42
CA ALA A 98 -3.42 -5.83 -1.37
C ALA A 98 -3.27 -7.26 -1.94
N LEU A 99 -4.02 -7.59 -3.01
CA LEU A 99 -3.89 -8.86 -3.72
C LEU A 99 -2.51 -9.02 -4.37
N LEU A 100 -2.02 -7.97 -5.05
CA LEU A 100 -0.68 -7.95 -5.62
C LEU A 100 0.37 -8.19 -4.52
N PHE A 101 0.26 -7.51 -3.38
CA PHE A 101 1.16 -7.73 -2.26
C PHE A 101 1.10 -9.19 -1.77
N LEU A 102 -0.10 -9.74 -1.51
CA LEU A 102 -0.29 -11.09 -1.00
C LEU A 102 0.17 -12.20 -1.96
N LEU A 103 0.05 -11.99 -3.27
CA LEU A 103 0.44 -12.99 -4.27
C LEU A 103 1.93 -12.89 -4.64
N VAL A 104 2.42 -11.67 -4.79
CA VAL A 104 3.75 -11.40 -5.36
C VAL A 104 4.85 -11.42 -4.29
N PHE A 105 4.59 -10.96 -3.06
CA PHE A 105 5.61 -10.98 -2.00
C PHE A 105 5.99 -12.38 -1.53
N PRO A 106 5.07 -13.29 -1.16
CA PRO A 106 5.43 -14.65 -0.75
C PRO A 106 6.09 -15.47 -1.85
N ALA A 107 5.78 -15.18 -3.11
CA ALA A 107 6.35 -15.86 -4.25
C ALA A 107 7.80 -15.44 -4.54
N VAL A 108 8.21 -14.23 -4.14
CA VAL A 108 9.53 -13.65 -4.43
C VAL A 108 10.44 -13.60 -3.21
N GLU A 109 9.87 -13.33 -2.04
CA GLU A 109 10.60 -13.21 -0.78
C GLU A 109 10.30 -14.37 0.18
N LYS A 110 11.22 -14.61 1.13
CA LYS A 110 11.03 -15.64 2.16
C LYS A 110 9.76 -15.33 2.96
N LYS A 111 8.88 -16.34 3.14
CA LYS A 111 7.58 -16.27 3.84
C LYS A 111 7.58 -15.44 5.13
N ARG A 112 8.70 -15.42 5.87
CA ARG A 112 8.90 -14.71 7.14
C ARG A 112 8.80 -13.18 7.05
N SER A 113 9.26 -12.57 5.94
CA SER A 113 9.21 -11.10 5.83
C SER A 113 7.79 -10.61 5.55
N THR A 114 7.05 -11.32 4.70
CA THR A 114 5.65 -10.99 4.40
C THR A 114 4.77 -11.13 5.65
N THR A 115 5.03 -12.11 6.51
CA THR A 115 4.29 -12.28 7.77
C THR A 115 4.51 -11.12 8.73
N VAL A 116 5.74 -10.62 8.86
CA VAL A 116 6.05 -9.46 9.72
C VAL A 116 5.37 -8.19 9.21
N VAL A 117 5.35 -7.97 7.89
CA VAL A 117 4.66 -6.81 7.31
C VAL A 117 3.13 -6.93 7.50
N LEU A 118 2.57 -8.13 7.30
CA LEU A 118 1.15 -8.38 7.50
C LEU A 118 0.75 -8.19 8.98
N SER A 119 1.56 -8.67 9.92
CA SER A 119 1.30 -8.48 11.35
C SER A 119 1.41 -7.01 11.75
N ALA A 120 2.39 -6.27 11.21
CA ALA A 120 2.49 -4.83 11.43
C ALA A 120 1.28 -4.06 10.87
N ALA A 121 0.79 -4.45 9.69
CA ALA A 121 -0.42 -3.86 9.10
C ALA A 121 -1.69 -4.17 9.93
N LEU A 122 -1.81 -5.39 10.46
CA LEU A 122 -2.91 -5.77 11.35
C LEU A 122 -2.86 -4.99 12.67
N LEU A 123 -1.67 -4.80 13.25
CA LEU A 123 -1.49 -3.95 14.43
C LEU A 123 -1.85 -2.48 14.13
N ALA A 124 -1.49 -1.97 12.95
CA ALA A 124 -1.89 -0.63 12.49
C ALA A 124 -3.41 -0.50 12.46
N ALA A 125 -4.09 -1.45 11.80
CA ALA A 125 -5.53 -1.47 11.65
C ALA A 125 -6.23 -1.55 13.02
N GLY A 126 -5.74 -2.42 13.91
CA GLY A 126 -6.24 -2.53 15.28
C GLY A 126 -6.06 -1.25 16.09
N GLY A 127 -4.89 -0.60 15.99
CA GLY A 127 -4.61 0.68 16.65
C GLY A 127 -5.50 1.81 16.14
N ILE A 128 -5.67 1.93 14.82
CA ILE A 128 -6.56 2.94 14.21
C ILE A 128 -8.01 2.70 14.64
N PHE A 129 -8.47 1.44 14.62
CA PHE A 129 -9.82 1.07 15.06
C PHE A 129 -10.05 1.42 16.53
N PHE A 130 -9.10 1.08 17.40
CA PHE A 130 -9.18 1.40 18.83
C PHE A 130 -9.19 2.92 19.07
N CYS A 131 -8.32 3.69 18.40
CA CYS A 131 -8.31 5.15 18.50
C CYS A 131 -9.62 5.77 17.98
N THR A 132 -10.19 5.22 16.92
CA THR A 132 -11.47 5.68 16.36
C THR A 132 -12.62 5.40 17.33
N TRP A 133 -12.65 4.21 17.92
CA TRP A 133 -13.61 3.84 18.96
C TRP A 133 -13.53 4.80 20.15
N GLN A 134 -12.33 4.98 20.70
CA GLN A 134 -12.12 5.85 21.86
C GLN A 134 -12.42 7.32 21.56
N GLY A 135 -12.13 7.77 20.33
CA GLY A 135 -12.48 9.11 19.86
C GLY A 135 -13.99 9.34 19.81
N LEU A 136 -14.76 8.37 19.32
CA LEU A 136 -16.24 8.46 19.25
C LEU A 136 -16.91 8.35 20.61
N SER A 137 -16.32 7.60 21.55
CA SER A 137 -16.83 7.50 22.92
C SER A 137 -16.38 8.65 23.83
N SER A 138 -15.56 9.58 23.34
CA SER A 138 -15.01 10.66 24.17
C SER A 138 -16.08 11.72 24.48
N THR A 139 -16.10 12.18 25.73
CA THR A 139 -17.06 13.19 26.22
C THR A 139 -16.60 14.63 25.95
N SER A 140 -15.36 14.81 25.50
CA SER A 140 -14.78 16.12 25.21
C SER A 140 -14.15 16.20 23.83
N LEU A 141 -14.42 17.29 23.12
CA LEU A 141 -13.87 17.57 21.78
C LEU A 141 -12.32 17.55 21.77
N ALA A 142 -11.70 18.00 22.86
CA ALA A 142 -10.24 18.02 23.00
C ALA A 142 -9.65 16.60 23.05
N GLN A 143 -10.31 15.66 23.74
CA GLN A 143 -9.88 14.25 23.75
C GLN A 143 -10.06 13.60 22.38
N ALA A 144 -11.14 13.91 21.65
CA ALA A 144 -11.32 13.42 20.28
C ALA A 144 -10.16 13.84 19.35
N VAL A 145 -9.69 15.10 19.46
CA VAL A 145 -8.54 15.60 18.68
C VAL A 145 -7.25 14.84 19.03
N VAL A 146 -7.03 14.50 20.31
CA VAL A 146 -5.87 13.69 20.72
C VAL A 146 -5.89 12.32 20.07
N TYR A 147 -7.04 11.63 20.05
CA TYR A 147 -7.15 10.33 19.39
C TYR A 147 -6.94 10.40 17.87
N ILE A 148 -7.39 11.47 17.22
CA ILE A 148 -7.14 11.73 15.80
C ILE A 148 -5.64 11.96 15.53
N ARG A 149 -4.94 12.70 16.39
CA ARG A 149 -3.48 12.84 16.31
C ARG A 149 -2.76 11.51 16.51
N CYS A 150 -3.25 10.65 17.42
CA CYS A 150 -2.71 9.31 17.61
C CYS A 150 -2.85 8.45 16.35
N ILE A 151 -3.98 8.52 15.65
CA ILE A 151 -4.16 7.88 14.32
C ILE A 151 -3.08 8.38 13.35
N GLY A 152 -2.85 9.70 13.31
CA GLY A 152 -1.78 10.29 12.52
C GLY A 152 -0.39 9.75 12.85
N GLY A 153 -0.08 9.63 14.14
CA GLY A 153 1.17 9.05 14.62
C GLY A 153 1.38 7.60 14.20
N ILE A 154 0.35 6.75 14.33
CA ILE A 154 0.39 5.35 13.88
C ILE A 154 0.64 5.28 12.37
N LEU A 155 -0.06 6.10 11.58
CA LEU A 155 0.12 6.17 10.12
C LEU A 155 1.54 6.63 9.74
N CYS A 156 2.11 7.60 10.44
CA CYS A 156 3.47 8.08 10.18
C CYS A 156 4.53 7.04 10.51
N VAL A 157 4.45 6.42 11.70
CA VAL A 157 5.47 5.45 12.15
C VAL A 157 5.42 4.20 11.28
N LEU A 158 4.23 3.59 11.13
CA LEU A 158 4.09 2.34 10.39
C LEU A 158 4.19 2.56 8.89
N GLY A 159 3.62 3.64 8.37
CA GLY A 159 3.77 4.03 6.97
C GLY A 159 5.23 4.36 6.62
N GLY A 160 5.97 4.99 7.53
CA GLY A 160 7.38 5.33 7.32
C GLY A 160 8.27 4.08 7.31
N LEU A 161 8.07 3.18 8.27
CA LEU A 161 8.75 1.88 8.30
C LEU A 161 8.44 1.06 7.03
N LEU A 162 7.17 1.02 6.61
CA LEU A 162 6.75 0.33 5.40
C LEU A 162 7.36 0.96 4.15
N LEU A 163 7.42 2.29 4.07
CA LEU A 163 8.02 3.00 2.94
C LEU A 163 9.53 2.73 2.85
N CYS A 164 10.25 2.77 3.97
CA CYS A 164 11.68 2.41 4.03
C CYS A 164 11.91 0.97 3.58
N PHE A 165 11.06 0.04 4.04
CA PHE A 165 11.08 -1.35 3.62
C PHE A 165 10.85 -1.48 2.11
N LEU A 166 9.80 -0.85 1.56
CA LEU A 166 9.50 -0.86 0.13
C LEU A 166 10.64 -0.28 -0.71
N PHE A 167 11.27 0.82 -0.28
CA PHE A 167 12.43 1.39 -0.97
C PHE A 167 13.65 0.47 -0.95
N TYR A 168 13.93 -0.17 0.19
CA TYR A 168 15.02 -1.14 0.30
C TYR A 168 14.82 -2.29 -0.71
N TYR A 169 13.62 -2.86 -0.77
CA TYR A 169 13.30 -3.93 -1.71
C TYR A 169 13.29 -3.47 -3.16
N THR A 170 12.83 -2.24 -3.44
CA THR A 170 12.87 -1.66 -4.79
C THR A 170 14.31 -1.52 -5.28
N ARG A 171 15.22 -1.01 -4.45
CA ARG A 171 16.65 -0.92 -4.81
C ARG A 171 17.28 -2.28 -5.04
N ARG A 172 17.00 -3.24 -4.16
CA ARG A 172 17.49 -4.61 -4.30
C ARG A 172 16.99 -5.25 -5.58
N GLN A 173 15.71 -5.09 -5.91
CA GLN A 173 15.12 -5.67 -7.10
C GLN A 173 15.57 -4.98 -8.38
N LEU A 174 15.74 -3.65 -8.38
CA LEU A 174 16.32 -2.92 -9.51
C LEU A 174 17.70 -3.46 -9.86
N LYS A 175 18.55 -3.73 -8.86
CA LYS A 175 19.87 -4.34 -9.09
C LYS A 175 19.76 -5.73 -9.70
N SER A 176 18.88 -6.59 -9.17
CA SER A 176 18.65 -7.93 -9.72
C SER A 176 18.08 -7.89 -11.14
N TYR A 177 17.17 -6.95 -11.42
CA TYR A 177 16.58 -6.79 -12.74
C TYR A 177 17.61 -6.27 -13.75
N TYR A 178 18.46 -5.33 -13.36
CA TYR A 178 19.56 -4.85 -14.18
C TYR A 178 20.51 -5.99 -14.58
N LEU A 179 20.87 -6.88 -13.64
CA LEU A 179 21.66 -8.07 -13.94
C LEU A 179 20.93 -9.03 -14.89
N ALA A 180 19.62 -9.22 -14.72
CA ALA A 180 18.82 -10.07 -15.62
C ALA A 180 18.66 -9.47 -17.03
N LEU A 181 18.75 -8.14 -17.18
CA LEU A 181 18.72 -7.45 -18.46
C LEU A 181 20.03 -7.58 -19.25
N GLN A 182 21.15 -7.86 -18.59
CA GLN A 182 22.43 -8.13 -19.25
C GLN A 182 22.43 -9.48 -20.00
N ILE A 183 21.51 -10.38 -19.64
CA ILE A 183 21.34 -11.66 -20.33
C ILE A 183 20.47 -11.41 -21.57
N ARG A 184 21.09 -11.45 -22.76
CA ARG A 184 20.39 -11.51 -24.04
C ARG A 184 20.09 -12.97 -24.38
N VAL A 185 18.86 -13.22 -24.82
CA VAL A 185 18.48 -14.50 -25.41
C VAL A 185 18.94 -14.42 -26.87
N GLU A 186 19.89 -15.26 -27.26
CA GLU A 186 20.18 -15.49 -28.67
C GLU A 186 19.19 -16.55 -29.17
N GLU A 187 18.39 -16.18 -30.17
CA GLU A 187 17.56 -17.14 -30.90
C GLU A 187 18.50 -17.97 -31.78
N LEU A 188 18.72 -19.24 -31.42
CA LEU A 188 19.36 -20.20 -32.31
C LEU A 188 18.31 -20.60 -33.34
N GLU A 189 18.39 -20.02 -34.55
CA GLU A 189 17.73 -20.62 -35.71
C GLU A 189 18.35 -22.01 -35.90
N GLU A 190 17.55 -23.06 -35.70
CA GLU A 190 17.90 -24.39 -36.16
C GLU A 190 18.12 -24.27 -37.67
N GLN A 191 19.39 -24.22 -38.11
CA GLN A 191 19.71 -24.49 -39.50
C GLN A 191 19.14 -25.88 -39.79
N GLU A 192 18.03 -25.92 -40.54
CA GLU A 192 17.60 -27.10 -41.23
C GLU A 192 18.84 -27.65 -41.93
N THR A 193 19.42 -28.69 -41.35
CA THR A 193 20.43 -29.51 -42.02
C THR A 193 19.72 -30.06 -43.24
N GLY A 194 19.88 -29.35 -44.36
CA GLY A 194 19.64 -29.83 -45.71
C GLY A 194 20.57 -31.01 -45.95
N GLY A 195 20.21 -32.15 -45.39
CA GLY A 195 20.73 -33.45 -45.76
C GLY A 195 20.08 -33.85 -47.08
N SER A 196 20.57 -33.27 -48.17
CA SER A 196 20.38 -33.85 -49.50
C SER A 196 21.13 -35.17 -49.55
N LEU A 197 20.40 -36.28 -49.52
CA LEU A 197 20.82 -37.60 -50.00
C LEU A 197 19.72 -38.15 -50.91
#